data_AF-A0A1F8PAU3-F1
#
_entry.id   AF-A0A1F8PAU3-F1
#
_cell.length_a   1.000
_cell.length_b   1.000
_cell.length_c   1.000
_cell.angle_alpha   90.00
_cell.angle_beta   90.00
_cell.angle_gamma   90.00
#
_symmetry.space_group_name_H-M   'P 1'
#
loop_
_entity.id
_entity.type
_entity.pdbx_description
1 polymer ?
#
loop_
_entity_poly.entity_id
_entity_poly.type
_entity_poly.pdbx_seq_one_letter_code
_entity_poly.pdbx_strand_id
1 'polypeptide(L)'
;MFVLGWLAGHAFVEYIADYAPWVAFALLVLVGSRMIWESFHEKESGENLDITRGILLLTLSIATSIDSLAVGLSFAFLKVNIVLAAATVSTVTFIVTITGFIVGNRMGALMGKRAEAIGGAILIVIGLRILLEHIL
;
A
#
# COMPACT_ATOMS: atom_id res chain seq x y z
N MET A 1 -0.99 10.28 9.00
CA MET A 1 -2.43 10.29 8.69
C MET A 1 -3.26 9.31 9.54
N PHE A 2 -2.65 8.28 10.14
CA PHE A 2 -3.35 7.23 10.90
C PHE A 2 -4.42 7.72 11.92
N VAL A 3 -4.07 8.67 12.80
CA VAL A 3 -5.00 9.22 13.82
C VAL A 3 -6.14 10.03 13.19
N LEU A 4 -5.87 10.74 12.09
CA LEU A 4 -6.91 11.46 11.34
C LEU A 4 -7.88 10.50 10.64
N GLY A 5 -7.36 9.38 10.11
CA GLY A 5 -8.19 8.32 9.52
C GLY A 5 -9.14 7.70 10.54
N TRP A 6 -8.67 7.47 11.77
CA TRP A 6 -9.54 7.01 12.86
C TRP A 6 -10.64 8.02 13.22
N LEU A 7 -10.28 9.29 13.34
CA LEU A 7 -11.22 10.36 13.73
C LEU A 7 -12.28 10.60 12.65
N ALA A 8 -11.90 10.52 11.37
CA ALA A 8 -12.81 10.57 10.24
C ALA A 8 -13.72 9.33 10.16
N GLY A 9 -13.23 8.18 10.64
CA GLY A 9 -13.99 6.94 10.63
C GLY A 9 -15.27 6.99 11.43
N HIS A 10 -15.27 7.63 12.60
CA HIS A 10 -16.50 7.75 13.38
C HIS A 10 -17.65 8.48 12.66
N ALA A 11 -17.39 9.27 11.61
CA ALA A 11 -18.41 10.02 10.87
C ALA A 11 -18.84 9.39 9.52
N PHE A 12 -18.00 8.54 8.91
CA PHE A 12 -18.20 8.03 7.54
C PHE A 12 -18.49 6.51 7.44
N VAL A 13 -18.53 5.82 8.57
CA VAL A 13 -18.65 4.34 8.69
C VAL A 13 -19.89 3.76 8.00
N GLU A 14 -21.05 4.40 8.08
CA GLU A 14 -22.31 3.78 7.61
C GLU A 14 -22.51 3.83 6.09
N TYR A 15 -21.83 4.71 5.36
CA TYR A 15 -22.06 4.90 3.91
C TYR A 15 -21.03 4.19 3.01
N ILE A 16 -19.84 3.89 3.54
CA ILE A 16 -18.69 3.42 2.75
C ILE A 16 -18.45 1.91 2.86
N ALA A 17 -19.01 1.25 3.89
CA ALA A 17 -18.71 -0.16 4.20
C ALA A 17 -19.04 -1.12 3.04
N ASP A 18 -20.13 -0.90 2.31
CA ASP A 18 -20.54 -1.78 1.20
C ASP A 18 -19.71 -1.58 -0.08
N TYR A 19 -19.23 -0.36 -0.32
CA TYR A 19 -18.49 -0.03 -1.54
C TYR A 19 -16.96 -0.17 -1.38
N ALA A 20 -16.43 -0.08 -0.17
CA ALA A 20 -14.99 -0.11 0.09
C ALA A 20 -14.29 -1.38 -0.43
N PRO A 21 -14.83 -2.60 -0.26
CA PRO A 21 -14.18 -3.83 -0.74
C PRO A 21 -14.08 -3.87 -2.28
N TRP A 22 -15.12 -3.40 -2.98
CA TRP A 22 -15.15 -3.31 -4.43
C TRP A 22 -14.13 -2.30 -4.97
N VAL A 23 -14.03 -1.14 -4.33
CA VAL A 23 -13.04 -0.10 -4.69
C VAL A 23 -11.62 -0.60 -4.42
N ALA A 24 -11.37 -1.22 -3.26
CA ALA A 24 -10.06 -1.79 -2.92
C ALA A 24 -9.64 -2.88 -3.92
N PHE A 25 -10.53 -3.81 -4.25
CA PHE A 25 -10.28 -4.84 -5.26
C PHE A 25 -9.88 -4.25 -6.61
N ALA A 26 -10.68 -3.30 -7.12
CA ALA A 26 -10.41 -2.67 -8.41
C ALA A 26 -9.06 -1.96 -8.45
N LEU A 27 -8.73 -1.19 -7.40
CA LEU A 27 -7.45 -0.49 -7.29
C LEU A 27 -6.27 -1.45 -7.21
N LEU A 28 -6.35 -2.48 -6.37
CA LEU A 28 -5.27 -3.47 -6.17
C LEU A 28 -5.00 -4.28 -7.44
N VAL A 29 -6.05 -4.72 -8.13
CA VAL A 29 -5.90 -5.44 -9.41
C VAL A 29 -5.32 -4.53 -10.49
N LEU A 30 -5.78 -3.28 -10.59
CA LEU A 30 -5.29 -2.34 -11.59
C LEU A 30 -3.82 -2.03 -11.37
N VAL A 31 -3.43 -1.66 -10.15
CA VAL A 31 -2.03 -1.35 -9.79
C VAL A 31 -1.16 -2.59 -9.92
N GLY A 32 -1.59 -3.74 -9.39
CA GLY A 32 -0.84 -4.99 -9.45
C GLY A 32 -0.63 -5.48 -10.90
N SER A 33 -1.66 -5.37 -11.75
CA SER A 33 -1.54 -5.70 -13.19
C SER A 33 -0.58 -4.75 -13.89
N ARG A 34 -0.59 -3.46 -13.54
CA ARG A 34 0.33 -2.47 -14.11
C ARG A 34 1.79 -2.75 -13.75
N MET A 35 2.07 -3.08 -12.48
CA MET A 35 3.42 -3.48 -12.03
C MET A 35 3.92 -4.75 -12.72
N ILE A 36 3.04 -5.72 -12.95
CA ILE A 36 3.40 -6.91 -13.73
C ILE A 36 3.68 -6.52 -15.17
N TRP A 37 2.83 -5.70 -15.79
CA TRP A 37 3.03 -5.25 -17.18
C TRP A 37 4.39 -4.55 -17.36
N GLU A 38 4.70 -3.61 -16.47
CA GLU A 38 5.95 -2.84 -16.44
C GLU A 38 7.15 -3.78 -16.28
N SER A 39 7.07 -4.71 -15.32
CA SER A 39 8.07 -5.76 -15.14
C SER A 39 8.27 -6.69 -16.35
N PHE A 40 7.32 -6.84 -17.28
CA PHE A 40 7.55 -7.61 -18.51
C PHE A 40 7.97 -6.75 -19.71
N HIS A 41 7.58 -5.47 -19.74
CA HIS A 41 7.83 -4.54 -20.85
C HIS A 41 9.07 -3.66 -20.68
N GLU A 42 9.69 -3.62 -19.49
CA GLU A 42 10.98 -2.98 -19.26
C GLU A 42 12.07 -3.72 -20.08
N LYS A 43 12.33 -3.23 -21.30
CA LYS A 43 13.57 -3.48 -22.03
C LYS A 43 14.71 -2.85 -21.23
N GLU A 44 15.94 -3.33 -21.42
CA GLU A 44 17.19 -2.89 -20.77
C GLU A 44 17.57 -1.40 -20.97
N SER A 45 16.63 -0.46 -20.98
CA SER A 45 16.92 0.93 -20.70
C SER A 45 17.03 1.06 -19.19
N GLY A 46 18.26 1.21 -18.70
CA GLY A 46 18.54 1.79 -17.40
C GLY A 46 18.06 3.24 -17.36
N GLU A 47 16.75 3.46 -17.46
CA GLU A 47 16.14 4.65 -16.88
C GLU A 47 16.33 4.47 -15.38
N ASN A 48 17.38 5.13 -14.87
CA ASN A 48 17.34 5.63 -13.52
C ASN A 48 15.98 6.32 -13.37
N LEU A 49 15.01 5.61 -12.78
CA LEU A 49 13.92 6.22 -12.07
C LEU A 49 14.61 7.13 -11.06
N ASP A 50 14.87 8.37 -11.47
CA ASP A 50 15.56 9.36 -10.68
C ASP A 50 14.64 9.65 -9.50
N ILE A 51 14.83 8.90 -8.42
CA ILE A 51 14.17 9.08 -7.13
C ILE A 51 14.39 10.52 -6.64
N THR A 52 15.38 11.23 -7.19
CA THR A 52 15.67 12.66 -6.99
C THR A 52 14.65 13.62 -7.61
N ARG A 53 13.74 13.17 -8.51
CA ARG A 53 12.62 14.03 -8.95
C ARG A 53 11.64 14.17 -7.80
N GLY A 54 11.72 15.28 -7.08
CA GLY A 54 10.87 15.58 -5.92
C GLY A 54 9.37 15.38 -6.17
N ILE A 55 8.90 15.50 -7.42
CA ILE A 55 7.51 15.23 -7.82
C ILE A 55 7.13 13.75 -7.64
N LEU A 56 8.03 12.82 -7.97
CA LEU A 56 7.79 11.36 -7.86
C LEU A 56 7.75 10.93 -6.40
N LEU A 57 8.72 11.40 -5.59
CA LEU A 57 8.71 11.21 -4.14
C LEU A 57 7.46 11.81 -3.47
N LEU A 58 7.04 13.00 -3.90
CA LEU A 58 5.85 13.65 -3.37
C LEU A 58 4.58 12.87 -3.74
N THR A 59 4.49 12.39 -4.97
CA THR A 59 3.39 11.53 -5.44
C THR A 59 3.34 10.23 -4.64
N LEU A 60 4.46 9.54 -4.48
CA LEU A 60 4.55 8.29 -3.71
C LEU A 60 4.20 8.52 -2.23
N SER A 61 4.66 9.64 -1.65
CA SER A 61 4.36 10.00 -0.26
C SER A 61 2.87 10.27 -0.06
N ILE A 62 2.22 10.96 -1.01
CA ILE A 62 0.76 11.19 -0.98
C ILE A 62 0.01 9.86 -1.13
N ALA A 63 0.39 9.03 -2.11
CA ALA A 63 -0.23 7.71 -2.32
C ALA A 63 -0.13 6.83 -1.07
N THR A 64 1.05 6.77 -0.45
CA THR A 64 1.31 6.02 0.80
C THR A 64 0.53 6.60 1.98
N SER A 65 0.36 7.93 2.04
CA SER A 65 -0.39 8.57 3.11
C SER A 65 -1.89 8.25 3.03
N ILE A 66 -2.47 8.21 1.83
CA ILE A 66 -3.86 7.81 1.59
C ILE A 66 -4.08 6.35 2.02
N ASP A 67 -3.14 5.45 1.70
CA ASP A 67 -3.19 4.05 2.13
C ASP A 67 -3.19 3.93 3.67
N SER A 68 -2.29 4.64 4.35
CA SER A 68 -2.25 4.65 5.83
C SER A 68 -3.52 5.23 6.48
N LEU A 69 -4.25 6.10 5.77
CA LEU A 69 -5.52 6.66 6.21
C LEU A 69 -6.62 5.60 6.15
N ALA A 70 -6.69 4.82 5.07
CA ALA A 70 -7.65 3.73 4.92
C ALA A 70 -7.47 2.64 6.00
N VAL A 71 -6.22 2.31 6.35
CA VAL A 71 -5.92 1.40 7.46
C VAL A 71 -6.35 2.02 8.81
N GLY A 72 -6.11 3.32 9.02
CA GLY A 72 -6.57 4.02 10.23
C GLY A 72 -8.10 4.06 10.39
N LEU A 73 -8.83 4.24 9.28
CA LEU A 73 -10.28 4.09 9.21
C LEU A 73 -10.71 2.66 9.58
N SER A 74 -9.99 1.66 9.05
CA SER A 74 -10.27 0.25 9.32
C SER A 74 -10.10 -0.12 10.81
N PHE A 75 -9.12 0.49 11.48
CA PHE A 75 -8.93 0.34 12.91
C PHE A 75 -9.99 1.08 13.76
N ALA A 76 -10.74 2.03 13.22
CA ALA A 76 -11.88 2.63 13.93
C ALA A 76 -13.03 1.63 14.13
N PHE A 77 -13.14 0.59 13.28
CA PHE A 77 -14.10 -0.50 13.47
C PHE A 77 -13.73 -1.40 14.66
N LEU A 78 -12.44 -1.58 14.92
CA LEU A 78 -11.91 -2.30 16.07
C LEU A 78 -11.91 -1.34 17.27
N LYS A 79 -12.82 -1.53 18.24
CA LYS A 79 -12.90 -0.75 19.50
C LYS A 79 -11.69 -0.98 20.43
N VAL A 80 -10.49 -0.78 19.92
CA VAL A 80 -9.19 -1.01 20.56
C VAL A 80 -8.60 0.34 20.91
N ASN A 81 -7.78 0.38 21.96
CA ASN A 81 -7.13 1.60 22.40
C ASN A 81 -6.21 2.15 21.28
N ILE A 82 -6.60 3.30 20.71
CA ILE A 82 -5.91 3.88 19.56
C ILE A 82 -4.45 4.22 19.84
N VAL A 83 -4.12 4.58 21.08
CA VAL A 83 -2.74 4.93 21.44
C VAL A 83 -1.83 3.71 21.25
N LEU A 84 -2.30 2.52 21.63
CA LEU A 84 -1.59 1.26 21.44
C LEU A 84 -1.53 0.84 19.97
N ALA A 85 -2.64 0.97 19.23
CA ALA A 85 -2.69 0.63 17.81
C ALA A 85 -1.77 1.55 16.97
N ALA A 86 -1.83 2.87 17.21
CA ALA A 86 -0.99 3.83 16.51
C ALA A 86 0.50 3.65 16.86
N ALA A 87 0.83 3.39 18.12
CA ALA A 87 2.20 3.12 18.53
C ALA A 87 2.76 1.86 17.85
N THR A 88 2.02 0.75 17.89
CA THR A 88 2.46 -0.52 17.28
C THR A 88 2.61 -0.43 15.78
N VAL A 89 1.63 0.12 15.06
CA VAL A 89 1.69 0.27 13.59
C VAL A 89 2.85 1.19 13.20
N SER A 90 3.04 2.31 13.90
CA SER A 90 4.14 3.25 13.59
C SER A 90 5.50 2.62 13.86
N THR A 91 5.67 1.92 14.98
CA THR A 91 6.93 1.24 15.32
C THR A 91 7.25 0.13 14.31
N VAL A 92 6.30 -0.75 14.00
CA VAL A 92 6.51 -1.84 13.04
C VAL A 92 6.81 -1.27 11.65
N THR A 93 6.05 -0.28 11.19
CA THR A 93 6.26 0.36 9.89
C THR A 93 7.62 1.02 9.81
N PHE A 94 8.07 1.69 10.88
CA PHE A 94 9.38 2.31 10.95
C PHE A 94 10.51 1.28 10.81
N ILE A 95 10.44 0.18 11.56
CA ILE A 95 11.42 -0.91 11.49
C ILE A 95 11.44 -1.53 10.09
N VAL A 96 10.27 -1.89 9.56
CA VAL A 96 10.16 -2.51 8.23
C VAL A 96 10.66 -1.58 7.13
N THR A 97 10.38 -0.28 7.22
CA THR A 97 10.85 0.72 6.24
C THR A 97 12.38 0.84 6.26
N ILE A 98 12.99 0.91 7.44
CA ILE A 98 14.46 0.98 7.56
C ILE A 98 15.11 -0.29 7.01
N THR A 99 14.63 -1.47 7.43
CA THR A 99 15.16 -2.74 6.95
C THR A 99 14.96 -2.90 5.45
N GLY A 100 13.76 -2.58 4.95
CA GLY A 100 13.41 -2.62 3.54
C GLY A 100 14.27 -1.67 2.70
N PHE A 101 14.56 -0.46 3.18
CA PHE A 101 15.42 0.49 2.49
C PHE A 101 16.86 -0.02 2.36
N ILE A 102 17.44 -0.58 3.45
CA ILE A 102 18.81 -1.11 3.44
C ILE A 102 18.92 -2.32 2.51
N VAL A 103 17.96 -3.26 2.61
CA VAL A 103 17.93 -4.47 1.79
C VAL A 103 17.67 -4.12 0.32
N GLY A 104 16.72 -3.22 0.07
CA GLY A 104 16.36 -2.74 -1.26
C GLY A 104 17.50 -2.03 -1.95
N ASN A 105 18.28 -1.21 -1.24
CA ASN A 105 19.44 -0.54 -1.83
C ASN A 105 20.56 -1.51 -2.23
N ARG A 106 20.71 -2.65 -1.53
CA ARG A 106 21.69 -3.68 -1.89
C ARG A 106 21.22 -4.65 -2.98
N MET A 107 19.92 -4.99 -2.98
CA MET A 107 19.36 -6.01 -3.88
C MET A 107 18.66 -5.43 -5.11
N GLY A 108 18.41 -4.12 -5.13
CA GLY A 108 17.64 -3.43 -6.18
C GLY A 108 18.23 -3.56 -7.59
N ALA A 109 19.57 -3.59 -7.72
CA ALA A 109 20.24 -3.65 -9.03
C ALA A 109 20.06 -4.98 -9.79
N LEU A 110 19.81 -6.10 -9.07
CA LEU A 110 19.66 -7.44 -9.67
C LEU A 110 18.23 -7.98 -9.57
N MET A 111 17.46 -7.53 -8.58
CA MET A 111 16.12 -8.05 -8.30
C MET A 111 15.01 -7.07 -8.62
N GLY A 112 15.26 -5.83 -9.04
CA GLY A 112 14.22 -4.81 -9.31
C GLY A 112 13.06 -5.35 -10.15
N LYS A 113 13.36 -5.91 -11.34
CA LYS A 113 12.36 -6.49 -12.24
C LYS A 113 11.56 -7.63 -11.60
N ARG A 114 12.22 -8.59 -10.94
CA ARG A 114 11.55 -9.73 -10.27
C ARG A 114 10.74 -9.29 -9.04
N ALA A 115 11.26 -8.35 -8.27
CA ALA A 115 10.61 -7.82 -7.07
C ALA A 115 9.33 -7.07 -7.44
N GLU A 116 9.32 -6.33 -8.55
CA GLU A 116 8.14 -5.63 -9.04
C GLU A 116 7.04 -6.60 -9.50
N ALA A 117 7.37 -7.65 -10.27
CA ALA A 117 6.41 -8.69 -10.64
C ALA A 117 5.84 -9.43 -9.42
N ILE A 118 6.69 -9.77 -8.45
CA ILE A 118 6.26 -10.44 -7.22
C ILE A 118 5.34 -9.52 -6.40
N GLY A 119 5.68 -8.24 -6.27
CA GLY A 119 4.84 -7.25 -5.61
C GLY A 119 3.47 -7.10 -6.27
N GLY A 120 3.44 -7.00 -7.59
CA GLY A 120 2.20 -6.96 -8.37
C GLY A 120 1.34 -8.21 -8.20
N ALA A 121 1.95 -9.39 -8.19
CA ALA A 121 1.25 -10.66 -7.94
C ALA A 121 0.65 -10.72 -6.52
N ILE A 122 1.40 -10.28 -5.50
CA ILE A 122 0.91 -10.21 -4.12
C ILE A 122 -0.29 -9.26 -4.01
N LEU A 123 -0.23 -8.08 -4.66
CA LEU A 123 -1.34 -7.11 -4.70
C LEU A 123 -2.62 -7.71 -5.29
N ILE A 124 -2.52 -8.44 -6.41
CA ILE A 124 -3.67 -9.11 -7.04
C ILE A 124 -4.26 -10.17 -6.10
N VAL A 125 -3.41 -10.96 -5.43
CA VAL A 125 -3.85 -11.98 -4.47
C VAL A 125 -4.57 -11.35 -3.27
N ILE A 126 -4.05 -10.23 -2.73
CA ILE A 126 -4.70 -9.50 -1.64
C ILE A 126 -6.05 -8.94 -2.10
N GLY A 127 -6.13 -8.37 -3.31
CA GLY A 127 -7.39 -7.90 -3.87
C GLY A 127 -8.42 -9.01 -3.97
N LEU A 128 -8.05 -10.15 -4.56
CA LEU A 128 -8.91 -11.34 -4.65
C LEU A 128 -9.38 -11.82 -3.27
N ARG A 129 -8.50 -11.82 -2.27
CA ARG A 129 -8.84 -12.18 -0.88
C ARG A 129 -9.92 -11.25 -0.31
N ILE A 130 -9.77 -9.93 -0.46
CA ILE A 130 -10.74 -8.94 0.03
C ILE A 130 -12.11 -9.13 -0.64
N LEU A 131 -12.14 -9.39 -1.95
CA LEU A 131 -13.39 -9.63 -2.67
C LEU A 131 -14.10 -10.90 -2.18
N LEU A 132 -13.34 -11.99 -2.00
CA LEU A 132 -13.87 -13.26 -1.52
C LEU A 132 -14.40 -13.18 -0.09
N GLU A 133 -13.71 -12.45 0.79
CA GLU A 133 -14.11 -12.27 2.20
C GLU A 133 -15.36 -11.41 2.37
N HIS A 134 -15.69 -10.58 1.38
CA HIS A 134 -16.94 -9.81 1.37
C HIS A 134 -18.12 -10.56 0.75
N ILE A 135 -17.87 -11.48 -0.18
CA ILE A 135 -18.91 -12.26 -0.88
C ILE A 135 -19.32 -13.52 -0.09
N LEU A 136 -18.40 -14.14 0.67
CA LEU A 136 -18.60 -15.41 1.37
C LEU A 136 -18.93 -15.20 2.86
#